data_AF-A0A0J8AZT8-F1
#
_entry.id   AF-A0A0J8AZT8-F1
#
_cell.length_a   1.000
_cell.length_b   1.000
_cell.length_c   1.000
_cell.angle_alpha   90.00
_cell.angle_beta   90.00
_cell.angle_gamma   90.00
#
_symmetry.space_group_name_H-M   'P 1'
#
loop_
_entity.id
_entity.type
_entity.pdbx_description
1 polymer ?
#
loop_
_entity_poly.entity_id
_entity_poly.type
_entity_poly.pdbx_seq_one_letter_code
_entity_poly.pdbx_strand_id
1 'polypeptide(L)'
;MKMKLVALTRPQPGREAEYHEWYDNTHLPELVNKFGMAGAQRYKLAARLMGSDENEFLAIYDIEADDPMALLGAMGAASKSGELTQSDAQDFGTCYTALFTEHGERVVPQG
;
A
#
# COMPACT_ATOMS: atom_id res chain seq x y z
N MET A 1 -15.43 3.48 9.57
CA MET A 1 -14.40 2.77 10.38
C MET A 1 -13.00 3.14 9.90
N LYS A 2 -12.03 3.29 10.81
CA LYS A 2 -10.61 3.55 10.48
C LYS A 2 -9.86 2.26 10.18
N MET A 3 -9.08 2.28 9.11
CA MET A 3 -8.35 1.12 8.62
C MET A 3 -6.99 1.51 8.06
N LYS A 4 -6.11 0.52 7.95
CA LYS A 4 -4.83 0.61 7.26
C LYS A 4 -4.78 -0.41 6.14
N LEU A 5 -4.62 0.03 4.90
CA LEU A 5 -4.16 -0.86 3.83
C LEU A 5 -2.64 -0.83 3.85
N VAL A 6 -2.04 -2.00 4.03
CA VAL A 6 -0.60 -2.20 4.04
C VAL A 6 -0.22 -2.89 2.74
N ALA A 7 0.81 -2.38 2.07
CA ALA A 7 1.42 -3.03 0.92
C ALA A 7 2.93 -3.17 1.15
N LEU A 8 3.44 -4.40 1.16
CA LEU A 8 4.86 -4.70 1.09
C LEU A 8 5.19 -5.09 -0.35
N THR A 9 6.14 -4.37 -0.95
CA THR A 9 6.48 -4.51 -2.36
C THR A 9 7.97 -4.31 -2.59
N ARG A 10 8.44 -4.70 -3.77
CA ARG A 10 9.79 -4.41 -4.25
C ARG A 10 9.81 -4.23 -5.78
N PRO A 11 10.82 -3.56 -6.32
CA PRO A 11 11.03 -3.49 -7.76
C PRO A 11 11.50 -4.84 -8.32
N GLN A 12 11.29 -5.04 -9.62
CA GLN A 12 12.04 -6.01 -10.41
C GLN A 12 13.52 -5.62 -10.47
N PRO A 13 14.46 -6.58 -10.54
CA PRO A 13 15.89 -6.27 -10.62
C PRO A 13 16.21 -5.32 -11.79
N GLY A 14 16.86 -4.20 -11.49
CA GLY A 14 17.27 -3.21 -12.50
C GLY A 14 16.16 -2.25 -12.97
N ARG A 15 14.96 -2.32 -12.37
CA ARG A 15 13.82 -1.43 -12.67
C ARG A 15 13.50 -0.49 -11.51
N GLU A 16 14.43 -0.28 -10.58
CA GLU A 16 14.22 0.47 -9.34
C GLU A 16 13.75 1.90 -9.60
N ALA A 17 14.40 2.61 -10.54
CA ALA A 17 14.04 4.00 -10.86
C ALA A 17 12.62 4.11 -11.41
N GLU A 18 12.23 3.21 -12.33
CA GLU A 18 10.90 3.18 -12.93
C GLU A 18 9.82 2.81 -11.90
N TYR A 19 10.13 1.86 -11.02
CA TYR A 19 9.26 1.49 -9.91
C TYR A 19 9.03 2.68 -8.97
N HIS A 20 10.08 3.41 -8.59
CA HIS A 20 9.94 4.58 -7.72
C HIS A 20 9.14 5.70 -8.39
N GLU A 21 9.46 6.04 -9.63
CA GLU A 21 8.74 7.05 -10.40
C GLU A 21 7.25 6.72 -10.52
N TRP A 22 6.93 5.49 -10.93
CA TRP A 22 5.55 5.03 -11.02
C TRP A 22 4.86 5.07 -9.65
N TYR A 23 5.47 4.53 -8.60
CA TYR A 23 4.79 4.39 -7.32
C TYR A 23 4.56 5.76 -6.66
N ASP A 24 5.58 6.62 -6.64
CA ASP A 24 5.54 7.92 -5.97
C ASP A 24 4.67 8.93 -6.71
N ASN A 25 4.77 8.99 -8.04
CA ASN A 25 4.12 10.03 -8.84
C ASN A 25 2.83 9.58 -9.52
N THR A 26 2.55 8.27 -9.58
CA THR A 26 1.33 7.74 -10.21
C THR A 26 0.49 6.90 -9.25
N HIS A 27 1.00 5.75 -8.80
CA HIS A 27 0.19 4.74 -8.10
C HIS A 27 -0.35 5.22 -6.75
N LEU A 28 0.53 5.81 -5.92
CA LEU A 28 0.18 6.29 -4.59
C LEU A 28 -0.84 7.46 -4.67
N PRO A 29 -0.64 8.51 -5.51
CA PRO A 29 -1.65 9.54 -5.73
C PRO A 29 -2.96 9.02 -6.33
N GLU A 30 -2.92 8.11 -7.31
CA GLU A 30 -4.12 7.54 -7.92
C GLU A 30 -5.02 6.86 -6.88
N LEU A 31 -4.43 5.99 -6.04
CA LEU A 31 -5.18 5.30 -4.99
C LEU A 31 -5.79 6.28 -3.99
N VAL A 32 -5.01 7.24 -3.50
CA VAL A 32 -5.47 8.22 -2.50
C VAL A 32 -6.62 9.05 -3.06
N ASN A 33 -6.48 9.61 -4.26
CA ASN A 33 -7.48 10.52 -4.84
C ASN A 33 -8.72 9.78 -5.32
N LYS A 34 -8.56 8.64 -6.01
CA LYS A 34 -9.69 7.92 -6.62
C LYS A 34 -10.62 7.31 -5.57
N PHE A 35 -10.06 6.81 -4.47
CA PHE A 35 -10.82 6.14 -3.41
C PHE A 35 -11.06 7.03 -2.18
N GLY A 36 -10.68 8.30 -2.24
CA GLY A 36 -10.91 9.26 -1.15
C GLY A 36 -10.24 8.85 0.17
N MET A 37 -9.04 8.26 0.09
CA MET A 37 -8.29 7.87 1.29
C MET A 37 -7.81 9.12 2.03
N ALA A 38 -7.67 9.04 3.35
CA ALA A 38 -7.23 10.16 4.18
C ALA A 38 -5.76 10.55 3.89
N GLY A 39 -4.97 9.59 3.41
CA GLY A 39 -3.58 9.80 3.00
C GLY A 39 -2.86 8.48 2.80
N ALA A 40 -1.61 8.56 2.35
CA ALA A 40 -0.72 7.40 2.30
C ALA A 40 0.74 7.83 2.37
N GLN A 41 1.60 6.94 2.86
CA GLN A 41 3.04 7.17 2.92
C GLN A 41 3.80 5.90 2.59
N ARG A 42 4.95 6.08 1.93
CA ARG A 42 5.91 5.01 1.67
C ARG A 42 7.10 5.06 2.62
N TYR A 43 7.63 3.89 2.92
CA TYR A 43 8.78 3.68 3.78
C TYR A 43 9.75 2.71 3.11
N LYS A 44 11.03 2.94 3.33
CA LYS A 44 12.10 2.01 2.95
C LYS A 44 12.52 1.21 4.17
N LEU A 45 12.70 -0.09 3.98
CA LEU A 45 13.20 -1.00 5.01
C LEU A 45 14.60 -0.55 5.48
N ALA A 46 14.75 -0.40 6.80
CA ALA A 46 16.03 -0.08 7.42
C ALA A 46 16.75 -1.32 7.98
N ALA A 47 16.00 -2.24 8.60
CA ALA A 47 16.52 -3.49 9.15
C ALA A 47 15.41 -4.54 9.27
N ARG A 48 15.74 -5.81 9.06
CA ARG A 48 14.86 -6.95 9.36
C ARG A 48 15.16 -7.46 10.77
N LEU A 49 14.15 -7.55 11.61
CA LEU A 49 14.30 -8.06 12.97
C LEU A 49 13.96 -9.56 13.05
N MET A 50 12.84 -9.95 12.44
CA MET A 50 12.33 -11.32 12.41
C MET A 50 11.54 -11.58 11.12
N GLY A 51 11.44 -12.84 10.70
CA GLY A 51 10.76 -13.26 9.47
C GLY A 51 11.69 -13.33 8.26
N SER A 52 11.14 -13.77 7.12
CA SER A 52 11.88 -14.01 5.87
C SER A 52 11.28 -13.29 4.67
N ASP A 53 10.55 -12.19 4.88
CA ASP A 53 9.99 -11.40 3.79
C ASP A 53 11.09 -10.69 2.99
N GLU A 54 10.99 -10.74 1.66
CA GLU A 54 11.98 -10.17 0.75
C GLU A 54 11.67 -8.73 0.32
N ASN A 55 10.51 -8.18 0.70
CA ASN A 55 10.14 -6.84 0.32
C ASN A 55 10.99 -5.80 1.07
N GLU A 56 11.25 -4.68 0.39
CA GLU A 56 12.11 -3.61 0.89
C GLU A 56 11.38 -2.28 1.01
N PHE A 57 10.14 -2.21 0.50
CA PHE A 57 9.31 -1.02 0.53
C PHE A 57 7.93 -1.33 1.10
N LEU A 58 7.46 -0.42 1.95
CA LEU A 58 6.16 -0.46 2.60
C LEU A 58 5.36 0.76 2.17
N ALA A 59 4.11 0.59 1.76
CA ALA A 59 3.14 1.67 1.71
C ALA A 59 2.03 1.42 2.75
N ILE A 60 1.66 2.46 3.48
CA ILE A 60 0.51 2.45 4.38
C ILE A 60 -0.48 3.49 3.86
N TYR A 61 -1.72 3.08 3.61
CA TYR A 61 -2.83 3.96 3.26
C TYR A 61 -3.79 4.07 4.43
N ASP A 62 -4.15 5.30 4.78
CA ASP A 62 -5.10 5.63 5.82
C ASP A 62 -6.50 5.71 5.22
N ILE A 63 -7.37 4.79 5.63
CA ILE A 63 -8.71 4.64 5.06
C ILE A 63 -9.75 4.90 6.13
N GLU A 64 -10.77 5.70 5.78
CA GLU A 64 -12.01 5.82 6.54
C GLU A 64 -13.19 5.42 5.65
N ALA A 65 -13.79 4.27 5.93
CA ALA A 65 -14.94 3.76 5.19
C ALA A 65 -15.86 2.93 6.08
N ASP A 66 -17.16 2.91 5.76
CA ASP A 66 -18.16 2.13 6.50
C ASP A 66 -18.23 0.67 6.02
N ASP A 67 -17.99 0.45 4.73
CA ASP A 67 -17.94 -0.89 4.12
C ASP A 67 -16.54 -1.15 3.51
N PRO A 68 -15.66 -1.88 4.22
CA PRO A 68 -14.33 -2.23 3.70
C PRO A 68 -14.39 -3.12 2.46
N MET A 69 -15.40 -4.00 2.35
CA MET A 69 -15.48 -4.95 1.25
C MET A 69 -15.94 -4.27 -0.03
N ALA A 70 -16.83 -3.28 0.07
CA ALA A 70 -17.18 -2.42 -1.06
C ALA A 70 -15.96 -1.66 -1.59
N LEU A 71 -15.13 -1.09 -0.69
CA LEU A 71 -13.90 -0.41 -1.07
C LEU A 71 -12.91 -1.35 -1.78
N LEU A 72 -12.63 -2.53 -1.22
CA LEU A 72 -11.76 -3.53 -1.84
C LEU A 72 -12.31 -4.00 -3.19
N GLY A 73 -13.63 -4.16 -3.31
CA GLY A 73 -14.31 -4.47 -4.56
C GLY A 73 -14.10 -3.39 -5.62
N ALA A 74 -14.25 -2.12 -5.26
CA ALA A 74 -14.01 -0.99 -6.16
C ALA A 74 -12.54 -0.89 -6.60
N MET A 75 -11.59 -1.11 -5.69
CA MET A 75 -10.16 -1.18 -6.01
C MET A 75 -9.86 -2.31 -7.01
N GLY A 76 -10.40 -3.50 -6.75
CA GLY A 76 -10.25 -4.65 -7.64
C GLY A 76 -10.88 -4.42 -9.03
N ALA A 77 -12.04 -3.76 -9.09
CA ALA A 77 -12.68 -3.42 -10.35
C ALA A 77 -11.85 -2.40 -11.15
N ALA A 78 -11.38 -1.33 -10.51
CA ALA A 78 -10.56 -0.30 -11.15
C ALA A 78 -9.21 -0.84 -11.66
N SER A 79 -8.59 -1.76 -10.92
CA SER A 79 -7.39 -2.45 -11.38
C SER A 79 -7.67 -3.28 -12.65
N LYS A 80 -8.78 -4.03 -12.66
CA LYS A 80 -9.18 -4.85 -13.83
C LYS A 80 -9.59 -4.04 -15.05
N SER A 81 -10.22 -2.88 -14.86
CA SER A 81 -10.64 -2.00 -15.95
C SER A 81 -9.51 -1.13 -16.52
N GLY A 82 -8.31 -1.16 -15.92
CA GLY A 82 -7.18 -0.33 -16.32
C GLY A 82 -7.29 1.12 -15.86
N GLU A 83 -8.18 1.41 -14.92
CA GLU A 83 -8.34 2.74 -14.32
C GLU A 83 -7.32 3.04 -13.21
N LEU A 84 -6.54 2.04 -12.80
CA LEU A 84 -5.35 2.20 -11.97
C LEU A 84 -4.13 1.83 -12.80
N THR A 85 -3.21 2.77 -12.95
CA THR A 85 -1.99 2.57 -13.71
C THR A 85 -1.14 1.49 -13.05
N GLN A 86 -0.93 0.39 -13.77
CA GLN A 86 -0.06 -0.71 -13.36
C GLN A 86 1.35 -0.51 -13.95
N SER A 87 2.36 -1.06 -13.29
CA SER A 87 3.72 -1.11 -13.80
C SER A 87 4.32 -2.50 -13.63
N ASP A 88 4.96 -3.00 -14.70
CA ASP A 88 5.71 -4.25 -14.68
C ASP A 88 7.07 -4.10 -13.95
N ALA A 89 7.45 -2.87 -13.59
CA ALA A 89 8.62 -2.61 -12.76
C ALA A 89 8.46 -3.09 -11.31
N GLN A 90 7.24 -3.37 -10.86
CA GLN A 90 6.99 -4.01 -9.56
C GLN A 90 7.05 -5.54 -9.66
N ASP A 91 7.69 -6.18 -8.68
CA ASP A 91 7.61 -7.62 -8.51
C ASP A 91 6.30 -7.99 -7.79
N PHE A 92 5.35 -8.57 -8.54
CA PHE A 92 4.09 -9.06 -7.98
C PHE A 92 4.20 -10.45 -7.33
N GLY A 93 5.28 -11.19 -7.55
CA GLY A 93 5.48 -12.51 -6.97
C GLY A 93 5.74 -12.47 -5.46
N THR A 94 6.26 -11.35 -4.96
CA THR A 94 6.53 -11.08 -3.54
C THR A 94 5.56 -10.08 -2.92
N CYS A 95 4.70 -9.45 -3.71
CA CYS A 95 3.76 -8.43 -3.26
C CYS A 95 2.79 -8.98 -2.21
N TYR A 96 2.78 -8.33 -1.04
CA TYR A 96 1.83 -8.60 0.03
C TYR A 96 0.95 -7.38 0.25
N THR A 97 -0.37 -7.58 0.25
CA THR A 97 -1.33 -6.53 0.62
C THR A 97 -2.32 -7.05 1.66
N ALA A 98 -2.65 -6.23 2.63
CA ALA A 98 -3.64 -6.56 3.65
C ALA A 98 -4.33 -5.31 4.20
N LEU A 99 -5.62 -5.45 4.48
CA LEU A 99 -6.42 -4.44 5.12
C LEU A 99 -6.58 -4.79 6.61
N PHE A 100 -6.21 -3.85 7.47
CA PHE A 100 -6.29 -4.00 8.93
C PHE A 100 -7.29 -2.99 9.50
N THR A 101 -8.11 -3.43 10.44
CA THR A 101 -8.91 -2.56 11.30
C THR A 101 -8.17 -2.27 12.59
N GLU A 102 -8.51 -1.16 13.25
CA GLU A 102 -8.02 -0.88 14.59
C GLU A 102 -8.47 -1.98 15.57
N HIS A 103 -7.55 -2.45 16.42
CA HIS A 103 -7.82 -3.41 17.47
C HIS A 103 -7.17 -2.95 18.78
N GLY A 104 -7.99 -2.60 19.76
CA GLY A 104 -7.54 -1.99 21.02
C GLY A 104 -7.24 -0.49 20.90
N GLU A 105 -6.89 0.14 22.02
CA GLU A 105 -6.53 1.55 22.07
C GLU A 105 -5.06 1.78 21.72
N ARG A 106 -4.76 2.94 21.11
CA ARG A 106 -3.38 3.35 20.85
C ARG A 106 -2.66 3.65 22.15
N VAL A 107 -1.61 2.90 22.44
CA VAL A 107 -0.70 3.19 23.56
C VAL A 107 0.17 4.41 23.21
N VAL A 108 0.26 5.37 24.14
CA VAL A 108 1.12 6.55 24.04
C VAL A 108 2.12 6.57 25.21
N PRO A 109 3.29 7.22 25.08
CA PRO A 109 4.24 7.33 26.19
C PRO A 109 3.58 7.93 27.43
N GLN A 110 3.82 7.32 28.59
CA GLN A 110 3.55 7.96 29.87
C GLN A 110 4.73 8.90 30.12
N GLY A 111 4.43 10.16 30.44
CA GLY A 111 5.44 11.22 30.63
C GLY A 111 6.40 10.95 31.77
#